data_AF-A0A3M2E672-F1
#
_entry.id   AF-A0A3M2E672-F1
#
_cell.length_a   1.000
_cell.length_b   1.000
_cell.length_c   1.000
_cell.angle_alpha   90.00
_cell.angle_beta   90.00
_cell.angle_gamma   90.00
#
_symmetry.space_group_name_H-M   'P 1'
#
loop_
_entity.id
_entity.type
_entity.pdbx_description
1 polymer ?
#
loop_
_entity_poly.entity_id
_entity_poly.type
_entity_poly.pdbx_seq_one_letter_code
_entity_poly.pdbx_strand_id
1 'polypeptide(L)'
;MNRPKLRSRITVEGLDRAPHRAFLHGLGLDEAALARPMIGVVTTQGDTSPCNGNLAQQAQHAADGVREAGGSPRQFTTISVSDGISMNHQGMKNSLMSRELIADSIELVMRGHAWDGLIAYGGCDKNLPGMIMAMVRLNCPSVFVYGGSTIPGMLDGRTVSVLDVYEGAGAVMAGTLSRETLARMEKVAVSTPGACPGQFTANTMGMVAEVLGISPIGSALIPAVHAERAALGRRAGHLVMRILERGGPLPRDLITRESLMNACAIVAATGGSTNAGMHISAIAHEAGIRFTMDDVGAVFERTPLIASLRPGGAYYALDLHRAGGVAMIVRALIASGHMEGGTPTLDGRSLAEAVADAPDPDGRIVRPPADPIDESGGVIVLKGNLAPEGAFIKVAGLRVRVHEGPARVFDSEEEAMAAIRARAYHAGEVLIIRNEGPKGGPGMREMLGPTAVIYGQGMGEKVALVTDGRFSGATRGICIGYLSPEAAAGGPLALVRDGDIIRIDAAQGRRIDLMVDEAELDRRRAALAARPPRRLAGAHEKYAAQVQSAYLGAVTHSGAVDWPVEEAPE
;
A
#
# COMPACT_ATOMS: atom_id res chain seq x y z
N MET A 1 6.71 29.10 -26.79
CA MET A 1 6.68 28.65 -25.38
C MET A 1 8.12 28.48 -24.93
N ASN A 2 8.54 29.11 -23.83
CA ASN A 2 9.86 28.84 -23.25
C ASN A 2 9.91 27.38 -22.84
N ARG A 3 10.87 26.60 -23.36
CA ARG A 3 11.10 25.24 -22.88
C ARG A 3 11.44 25.28 -21.39
N PRO A 4 10.92 24.36 -20.57
CA PRO A 4 11.29 24.30 -19.16
C PRO A 4 12.81 24.10 -19.03
N LYS A 5 13.43 24.81 -18.09
CA LYS A 5 14.86 24.63 -17.76
C LYS A 5 15.06 23.19 -17.29
N LEU A 6 15.96 22.46 -17.95
CA LEU A 6 16.29 21.09 -17.61
C LEU A 6 17.22 21.07 -16.39
N ARG A 7 16.94 20.20 -15.42
CA ARG A 7 17.74 20.02 -14.21
C ARG A 7 19.11 19.40 -14.52
N SER A 8 19.15 18.50 -15.50
CA SER A 8 20.36 17.77 -15.89
C SER A 8 21.49 18.67 -16.36
N ARG A 9 21.17 19.91 -16.79
CA ARG A 9 22.12 20.90 -17.29
C ARG A 9 23.25 21.19 -16.32
N ILE A 10 22.98 21.17 -15.02
CA ILE A 10 23.98 21.42 -13.98
C ILE A 10 25.12 20.38 -13.95
N THR A 11 24.91 19.22 -14.58
CA THR A 11 25.92 18.15 -14.67
C THR A 11 26.59 18.06 -16.03
N VAL A 12 26.16 18.85 -17.02
CA VAL A 12 26.65 18.76 -18.40
C VAL A 12 27.12 20.09 -18.98
N GLU A 13 26.57 21.22 -18.57
CA GLU A 13 26.89 22.55 -19.10
C GLU A 13 27.87 23.28 -18.18
N GLY A 14 28.92 23.87 -18.75
CA GLY A 14 29.99 24.54 -18.02
C GLY A 14 31.34 23.81 -18.08
N LEU A 15 32.41 24.59 -17.92
CA LEU A 15 33.80 24.10 -17.94
C LEU A 15 34.08 23.18 -16.74
N ASP A 16 33.62 23.58 -15.55
CA ASP A 16 33.74 22.83 -14.30
C ASP A 16 32.90 21.54 -14.28
N ARG A 17 32.06 21.30 -15.30
CA ARG A 17 31.33 20.05 -15.52
C ARG A 17 32.05 19.04 -16.39
N ALA A 18 33.26 19.34 -16.87
CA ALA A 18 34.10 18.37 -17.57
C ALA A 18 34.33 17.06 -16.77
N PRO A 19 34.57 17.08 -15.44
CA PRO A 19 34.67 15.85 -14.65
C PRO A 19 33.38 15.02 -14.67
N HIS A 20 32.21 15.67 -14.59
CA HIS A 20 30.91 15.01 -14.65
C HIS A 20 30.69 14.35 -16.02
N ARG A 21 30.96 15.10 -17.11
CA ARG A 21 30.90 14.55 -18.48
C ARG A 21 31.85 13.38 -18.68
N ALA A 22 33.04 13.38 -18.07
CA ALA A 22 33.95 12.23 -18.14
C ALA A 22 33.33 10.94 -17.57
N PHE A 23 32.63 11.00 -16.43
CA PHE A 23 31.88 9.85 -15.92
C PHE A 23 30.73 9.44 -16.86
N LEU A 24 30.02 10.42 -17.43
CA LEU A 24 28.90 10.16 -18.34
C LEU A 24 29.36 9.54 -19.68
N HIS A 25 30.49 9.98 -20.24
CA HIS A 25 31.14 9.32 -21.38
C HIS A 25 31.59 7.91 -21.04
N GLY A 26 32.05 7.67 -19.79
CA GLY A 26 32.34 6.33 -19.28
C GLY A 26 31.12 5.39 -19.28
N LEU A 27 29.90 5.93 -19.26
CA LEU A 27 28.64 5.18 -19.45
C LEU A 27 28.22 5.06 -20.92
N GLY A 28 29.08 5.46 -21.86
CA GLY A 28 28.83 5.39 -23.30
C GLY A 28 27.93 6.50 -23.85
N LEU A 29 27.76 7.62 -23.13
CA LEU A 29 26.99 8.76 -23.62
C LEU A 29 27.83 9.65 -24.54
N ASP A 30 27.32 9.95 -25.72
CA ASP A 30 27.88 10.94 -26.64
C ASP A 30 27.26 12.33 -26.41
N GLU A 31 27.76 13.35 -27.11
CA GLU A 31 27.27 14.73 -26.99
C GLU A 31 25.77 14.85 -27.31
N ALA A 32 25.27 14.06 -28.27
CA ALA A 32 23.85 14.04 -28.61
C ALA A 32 23.00 13.51 -27.44
N ALA A 33 23.45 12.49 -26.73
CA ALA A 33 22.77 11.96 -25.55
C ALA A 33 22.88 12.90 -24.34
N LEU A 34 24.02 13.58 -24.15
CA LEU A 34 24.19 14.60 -23.11
C LEU A 34 23.34 15.85 -23.35
N ALA A 35 23.08 16.19 -24.62
CA ALA A 35 22.20 17.28 -24.99
C ALA A 35 20.72 16.98 -24.73
N ARG A 36 20.31 15.71 -24.60
CA ARG A 36 18.91 15.31 -24.36
C ARG A 36 18.53 15.36 -22.88
N PRO A 37 17.23 15.46 -22.54
CA PRO A 37 16.79 15.29 -21.17
C PRO A 37 17.14 13.92 -20.61
N MET A 38 17.62 13.88 -19.36
CA MET A 38 17.96 12.64 -18.65
C MET A 38 16.76 12.18 -17.83
N ILE A 39 16.26 10.98 -18.10
CA ILE A 39 15.06 10.43 -17.44
C ILE A 39 15.45 9.21 -16.62
N GLY A 40 15.25 9.26 -15.31
CA GLY A 40 15.39 8.10 -14.43
C GLY A 40 14.32 7.05 -14.74
N VAL A 41 14.70 5.79 -14.82
CA VAL A 41 13.78 4.65 -14.92
C VAL A 41 14.09 3.70 -13.77
N VAL A 42 13.30 3.80 -12.70
CA VAL A 42 13.53 3.02 -11.47
C VAL A 42 12.67 1.78 -11.42
N THR A 43 13.25 0.68 -10.94
CA THR A 43 12.54 -0.56 -10.64
C THR A 43 12.93 -1.12 -9.28
N THR A 44 12.22 -2.17 -8.86
CA THR A 44 12.61 -3.05 -7.76
C THR A 44 13.05 -4.44 -8.26
N GLN A 45 13.55 -4.55 -9.49
CA GLN A 45 13.97 -5.83 -10.07
C GLN A 45 14.94 -6.57 -9.13
N GLY A 46 14.69 -7.87 -8.95
CA GLY A 46 15.60 -8.78 -8.29
C GLY A 46 14.93 -10.10 -7.94
N ASP A 47 15.72 -11.05 -7.45
CA ASP A 47 15.26 -12.39 -7.07
C ASP A 47 14.65 -12.44 -5.66
N THR A 48 14.32 -11.29 -5.07
CA THR A 48 13.73 -11.22 -3.73
C THR A 48 12.25 -11.63 -3.70
N SER A 49 11.57 -11.62 -4.85
CA SER A 49 10.15 -11.97 -4.97
C SER A 49 9.72 -12.18 -6.42
N PRO A 50 8.78 -13.10 -6.73
CA PRO A 50 8.14 -13.15 -8.05
C PRO A 50 7.43 -11.84 -8.42
N CYS A 51 7.04 -11.02 -7.44
CA CYS A 51 6.40 -9.72 -7.65
C CYS A 51 7.28 -8.75 -8.46
N ASN A 52 8.60 -8.93 -8.42
CA ASN A 52 9.56 -8.05 -9.07
C ASN A 52 10.29 -8.71 -10.26
N GLY A 53 9.98 -9.98 -10.56
CA GLY A 53 10.84 -10.84 -11.37
C GLY A 53 11.03 -10.40 -12.83
N ASN A 54 10.10 -9.63 -13.39
CA ASN A 54 10.15 -9.17 -14.78
C ASN A 54 10.16 -7.63 -14.94
N LEU A 55 10.40 -6.88 -13.87
CA LEU A 55 10.38 -5.42 -13.92
C LEU A 55 11.51 -4.83 -14.78
N ALA A 56 12.67 -5.50 -14.87
CA ALA A 56 13.76 -5.06 -15.76
C ALA A 56 13.35 -5.10 -17.23
N GLN A 57 12.63 -6.14 -17.65
CA GLN A 57 12.10 -6.21 -19.02
C GLN A 57 11.09 -5.08 -19.28
N GLN A 58 10.19 -4.82 -18.33
CA GLN A 58 9.21 -3.73 -18.45
C GLN A 58 9.89 -2.36 -18.50
N ALA A 59 10.92 -2.14 -17.68
CA ALA A 59 11.70 -0.90 -17.67
C ALA A 59 12.50 -0.69 -18.96
N GLN A 60 12.96 -1.76 -19.60
CA GLN A 60 13.59 -1.64 -20.92
C GLN A 60 12.59 -1.07 -21.95
N HIS A 61 11.33 -1.52 -21.94
CA HIS A 61 10.30 -0.97 -22.83
C HIS A 61 10.04 0.53 -22.57
N ALA A 62 10.08 0.97 -21.31
CA ALA A 62 10.01 2.40 -20.99
C ALA A 62 11.24 3.17 -21.46
N ALA A 63 12.44 2.61 -21.27
CA ALA A 63 13.68 3.21 -21.75
C ALA A 63 13.66 3.36 -23.28
N ASP A 64 13.15 2.38 -24.01
CA ASP A 64 12.97 2.46 -25.46
C ASP A 64 12.00 3.60 -25.83
N GLY A 65 10.86 3.71 -25.16
CA GLY A 65 9.92 4.82 -25.36
C GLY A 65 10.51 6.20 -25.04
N VAL A 66 11.39 6.31 -24.04
CA VAL A 66 12.12 7.57 -23.75
C VAL A 66 13.08 7.90 -24.90
N ARG A 67 13.83 6.93 -25.43
CA ARG A 67 14.75 7.15 -26.56
C ARG A 67 13.99 7.57 -27.82
N GLU A 68 12.88 6.88 -28.11
CA GLU A 68 11.97 7.18 -29.23
C GLU A 68 11.44 8.62 -29.15
N ALA A 69 11.13 9.09 -27.94
CA ALA A 69 10.66 10.45 -27.67
C ALA A 69 11.78 11.50 -27.47
N GLY A 70 13.04 11.16 -27.78
CA GLY A 70 14.16 12.12 -27.76
C GLY A 70 14.79 12.38 -26.39
N GLY A 71 14.56 11.52 -25.39
CA GLY A 71 15.24 11.54 -24.10
C GLY A 71 16.45 10.62 -24.01
N SER A 72 17.12 10.64 -22.86
CA SER A 72 18.24 9.77 -22.49
C SER A 72 17.88 9.00 -21.21
N PRO A 73 17.40 7.75 -21.29
CA PRO A 73 16.94 7.01 -20.12
C PRO A 73 18.12 6.52 -19.27
N ARG A 74 18.03 6.64 -17.95
CA ARG A 74 18.99 6.18 -16.94
C ARG A 74 18.30 5.17 -16.03
N GLN A 75 18.57 3.88 -16.26
CA GLN A 75 17.96 2.81 -15.48
C GLN A 75 18.71 2.63 -14.15
N PHE A 76 17.97 2.43 -13.07
CA PHE A 76 18.52 2.07 -11.76
C PHE A 76 17.52 1.25 -10.94
N THR A 77 17.97 0.68 -9.84
CA THR A 77 17.14 -0.12 -8.94
C THR A 77 17.13 0.45 -7.53
N THR A 78 16.04 0.18 -6.81
CA THR A 78 15.96 0.32 -5.35
C THR A 78 15.61 -1.04 -4.71
N ILE A 79 15.71 -1.12 -3.39
CA ILE A 79 15.45 -2.33 -2.61
C ILE A 79 13.97 -2.74 -2.68
N SER A 80 13.69 -4.01 -2.37
CA SER A 80 12.32 -4.49 -2.16
C SER A 80 12.30 -5.62 -1.14
N VAL A 81 11.35 -5.54 -0.21
CA VAL A 81 11.03 -6.61 0.74
C VAL A 81 9.74 -7.28 0.28
N SER A 82 9.76 -8.60 0.24
CA SER A 82 8.59 -9.40 -0.13
C SER A 82 7.69 -9.60 1.09
N ASP A 83 6.51 -9.00 1.10
CA ASP A 83 5.51 -9.24 2.16
C ASP A 83 5.13 -10.72 2.22
N GLY A 84 4.99 -11.39 1.06
CA GLY A 84 4.65 -12.81 1.00
C GLY A 84 5.70 -13.72 1.66
N ILE A 85 6.99 -13.50 1.39
CA ILE A 85 8.08 -14.31 1.99
C ILE A 85 8.30 -13.93 3.45
N SER A 86 8.15 -12.65 3.79
CA SER A 86 8.44 -12.17 5.14
C SER A 86 7.35 -12.46 6.18
N MET A 87 6.19 -12.94 5.72
CA MET A 87 5.03 -13.27 6.53
C MET A 87 5.34 -14.32 7.60
N ASN A 88 4.75 -14.18 8.79
CA ASN A 88 4.85 -15.11 9.92
C ASN A 88 6.27 -15.31 10.52
N HIS A 89 7.19 -14.37 10.32
CA HIS A 89 8.47 -14.33 11.03
C HIS A 89 9.00 -12.89 11.19
N GLN A 90 10.09 -12.71 11.94
CA GLN A 90 10.66 -11.38 12.25
C GLN A 90 10.96 -10.50 11.04
N GLY A 91 11.19 -11.08 9.86
CA GLY A 91 11.37 -10.34 8.61
C GLY A 91 10.23 -9.37 8.26
N MET A 92 8.98 -9.62 8.67
CA MET A 92 7.83 -8.73 8.38
C MET A 92 8.01 -7.33 8.98
N LYS A 93 8.83 -7.19 10.03
CA LYS A 93 9.20 -5.88 10.60
C LYS A 93 9.94 -4.96 9.62
N ASN A 94 10.50 -5.54 8.54
CA ASN A 94 11.19 -4.78 7.50
C ASN A 94 10.27 -4.38 6.34
N SER A 95 9.02 -4.88 6.29
CA SER A 95 8.08 -4.60 5.19
C SER A 95 7.75 -3.11 5.13
N LEU A 96 7.02 -2.55 6.11
CA LEU A 96 6.57 -1.15 6.03
C LEU A 96 7.74 -0.17 5.96
N MET A 97 8.81 -0.42 6.73
CA MET A 97 10.02 0.42 6.71
C MET A 97 10.69 0.47 5.33
N SER A 98 10.56 -0.58 4.51
CA SER A 98 11.06 -0.55 3.14
C SER A 98 10.38 0.53 2.28
N ARG A 99 9.13 0.92 2.58
CA ARG A 99 8.42 2.02 1.90
C ARG A 99 9.23 3.31 1.97
N GLU A 100 9.71 3.65 3.16
CA GLU A 100 10.49 4.87 3.41
C GLU A 100 11.85 4.80 2.73
N LEU A 101 12.55 3.67 2.88
CA LEU A 101 13.86 3.49 2.22
C LEU A 101 13.76 3.52 0.69
N ILE A 102 12.67 3.00 0.12
CA ILE A 102 12.39 3.11 -1.32
C ILE A 102 12.20 4.58 -1.69
N ALA A 103 11.40 5.34 -0.94
CA ALA A 103 11.20 6.75 -1.21
C ALA A 103 12.52 7.54 -1.14
N ASP A 104 13.28 7.37 -0.06
CA ASP A 104 14.55 8.05 0.20
C ASP A 104 15.62 7.67 -0.85
N SER A 105 15.73 6.39 -1.22
CA SER A 105 16.73 5.95 -2.20
C SER A 105 16.48 6.51 -3.60
N ILE A 106 15.21 6.59 -4.03
CA ILE A 106 14.83 7.20 -5.31
C ILE A 106 15.14 8.69 -5.26
N GLU A 107 14.79 9.35 -4.16
CA GLU A 107 15.10 10.76 -3.94
C GLU A 107 16.61 11.02 -4.04
N LEU A 108 17.45 10.24 -3.36
CA LEU A 108 18.90 10.41 -3.37
C LEU A 108 19.50 10.26 -4.78
N VAL A 109 19.05 9.28 -5.57
CA VAL A 109 19.52 9.09 -6.94
C VAL A 109 19.08 10.26 -7.82
N MET A 110 17.78 10.60 -7.80
CA MET A 110 17.23 11.66 -8.65
C MET A 110 17.86 13.02 -8.36
N ARG A 111 18.10 13.32 -7.08
CA ARG A 111 18.75 14.55 -6.62
C ARG A 111 20.24 14.56 -6.90
N GLY A 112 20.95 13.49 -6.53
CA GLY A 112 22.39 13.39 -6.70
C GLY A 112 22.85 13.40 -8.15
N HIS A 113 21.99 12.96 -9.07
CA HIS A 113 22.28 12.97 -10.51
C HIS A 113 21.55 14.06 -11.29
N ALA A 114 20.73 14.90 -10.62
CA ALA A 114 20.00 16.01 -11.21
C ALA A 114 19.15 15.65 -12.46
N TRP A 115 18.51 14.48 -12.47
CA TRP A 115 17.70 14.06 -13.63
C TRP A 115 16.40 14.85 -13.78
N ASP A 116 15.91 14.92 -15.01
CA ASP A 116 14.83 15.81 -15.45
C ASP A 116 13.43 15.24 -15.18
N GLY A 117 13.31 13.91 -15.09
CA GLY A 117 12.04 13.23 -14.87
C GLY A 117 12.23 11.76 -14.48
N LEU A 118 11.14 11.11 -14.08
CA LEU A 118 11.16 9.78 -13.48
C LEU A 118 10.04 8.88 -14.00
N ILE A 119 10.40 7.66 -14.42
CA ILE A 119 9.43 6.56 -14.58
C ILE A 119 9.70 5.55 -13.47
N ALA A 120 8.66 5.20 -12.70
CA ALA A 120 8.80 4.30 -11.56
C ALA A 120 7.95 3.04 -11.72
N TYR A 121 8.58 1.87 -11.56
CA TYR A 121 7.97 0.55 -11.67
C TYR A 121 7.92 -0.18 -10.32
N GLY A 122 6.74 -0.25 -9.72
CA GLY A 122 6.53 -0.97 -8.46
C GLY A 122 5.91 -2.34 -8.68
N GLY A 123 6.42 -3.39 -8.05
CA GLY A 123 5.86 -4.74 -8.12
C GLY A 123 5.13 -5.17 -6.84
N CYS A 124 5.88 -5.27 -5.74
CA CYS A 124 5.35 -5.76 -4.46
C CYS A 124 4.71 -4.64 -3.60
N ASP A 125 3.92 -5.02 -2.60
CA ASP A 125 3.06 -4.16 -1.77
C ASP A 125 3.64 -2.79 -1.44
N LYS A 126 4.79 -2.73 -0.76
CA LYS A 126 5.38 -1.47 -0.26
C LYS A 126 6.16 -0.69 -1.32
N ASN A 127 6.39 -1.29 -2.50
CA ASN A 127 7.08 -0.63 -3.61
C ASN A 127 6.22 0.47 -4.21
N LEU A 128 4.93 0.19 -4.43
CA LEU A 128 4.00 1.13 -5.04
C LEU A 128 3.92 2.46 -4.26
N PRO A 129 3.56 2.47 -2.96
CA PRO A 129 3.50 3.72 -2.20
C PRO A 129 4.87 4.39 -2.05
N GLY A 130 5.96 3.63 -1.85
CA GLY A 130 7.30 4.24 -1.74
C GLY A 130 7.73 4.99 -3.00
N MET A 131 7.40 4.45 -4.18
CA MET A 131 7.65 5.10 -5.47
C MET A 131 6.78 6.34 -5.68
N ILE A 132 5.48 6.25 -5.38
CA ILE A 132 4.57 7.39 -5.49
C ILE A 132 4.99 8.50 -4.52
N MET A 133 5.36 8.15 -3.29
CA MET A 133 5.90 9.09 -2.30
C MET A 133 7.14 9.82 -2.84
N ALA A 134 8.11 9.11 -3.42
CA ALA A 134 9.28 9.73 -4.05
C ALA A 134 8.89 10.69 -5.19
N MET A 135 7.96 10.30 -6.06
CA MET A 135 7.52 11.13 -7.18
C MET A 135 6.88 12.44 -6.69
N VAL A 136 6.02 12.37 -5.67
CA VAL A 136 5.37 13.53 -5.05
C VAL A 136 6.39 14.42 -4.32
N ARG A 137 7.34 13.81 -3.61
CA ARG A 137 8.43 14.50 -2.92
C ARG A 137 9.33 15.27 -3.90
N LEU A 138 9.73 14.63 -5.00
CA LEU A 138 10.59 15.21 -6.04
C LEU A 138 9.90 16.22 -6.94
N ASN A 139 8.58 16.08 -7.08
CA ASN A 139 7.70 16.89 -7.92
C ASN A 139 8.32 17.24 -9.29
N CYS A 140 8.83 16.22 -9.98
CA CYS A 140 9.37 16.32 -11.33
C CYS A 140 8.43 15.60 -12.32
N PRO A 141 8.51 15.86 -13.64
CA PRO A 141 7.79 15.09 -14.65
C PRO A 141 7.92 13.59 -14.40
N SER A 142 6.81 12.93 -14.07
CA SER A 142 6.86 11.55 -13.62
C SER A 142 5.68 10.70 -14.11
N VAL A 143 5.93 9.41 -14.32
CA VAL A 143 4.91 8.40 -14.65
C VAL A 143 5.11 7.16 -13.77
N PHE A 144 4.07 6.75 -13.05
CA PHE A 144 4.08 5.50 -12.30
C PHE A 144 3.53 4.37 -13.16
N VAL A 145 4.11 3.17 -13.04
CA VAL A 145 3.60 1.96 -13.67
C VAL A 145 3.65 0.80 -12.67
N TYR A 146 2.49 0.28 -12.27
CA TYR A 146 2.43 -0.96 -11.50
C TYR A 146 2.85 -2.15 -12.39
N GLY A 147 3.73 -3.04 -11.91
CA GLY A 147 4.28 -4.18 -12.65
C GLY A 147 3.29 -5.29 -12.99
N GLY A 148 2.13 -5.33 -12.34
CA GLY A 148 1.05 -6.27 -12.63
C GLY A 148 1.03 -7.52 -11.74
N SER A 149 -0.11 -8.19 -11.75
CA SER A 149 -0.35 -9.41 -10.98
C SER A 149 0.17 -10.67 -11.67
N THR A 150 0.49 -11.69 -10.87
CA THR A 150 0.61 -13.07 -11.35
C THR A 150 -0.74 -13.55 -11.88
N ILE A 151 -0.71 -14.52 -12.79
CA ILE A 151 -1.91 -15.28 -13.14
C ILE A 151 -2.16 -16.32 -12.03
N PRO A 152 -3.39 -16.41 -11.48
CA PRO A 152 -3.77 -17.48 -10.55
C PRO A 152 -3.50 -18.87 -11.13
N GLY A 153 -3.06 -19.79 -10.28
CA GLY A 153 -2.86 -21.20 -10.65
C GLY A 153 -4.15 -21.98 -10.79
N MET A 154 -4.02 -23.23 -11.23
CA MET A 154 -5.13 -24.20 -11.32
C MET A 154 -4.73 -25.51 -10.66
N LEU A 155 -5.61 -26.05 -9.81
CA LEU A 155 -5.48 -27.38 -9.19
C LEU A 155 -6.83 -28.09 -9.23
N ASP A 156 -6.89 -29.28 -9.83
CA ASP A 156 -8.10 -30.12 -9.87
C ASP A 156 -9.36 -29.36 -10.37
N GLY A 157 -9.18 -28.52 -11.41
CA GLY A 157 -10.24 -27.71 -11.99
C GLY A 157 -10.65 -26.47 -11.19
N ARG A 158 -9.95 -26.16 -10.10
CA ARG A 158 -10.18 -24.97 -9.26
C ARG A 158 -9.04 -23.99 -9.37
N THR A 159 -9.36 -22.71 -9.37
CA THR A 159 -8.36 -21.64 -9.28
C THR A 159 -7.74 -21.63 -7.88
N VAL A 160 -6.42 -21.56 -7.82
CA VAL A 160 -5.64 -21.53 -6.58
C VAL A 160 -4.67 -20.36 -6.61
N SER A 161 -4.59 -19.64 -5.50
CA SER A 161 -3.72 -18.49 -5.28
C SER A 161 -2.93 -18.63 -3.98
N VAL A 162 -2.04 -17.67 -3.71
CA VAL A 162 -1.28 -17.63 -2.44
C VAL A 162 -2.18 -17.54 -1.21
N LEU A 163 -3.37 -16.94 -1.34
CA LEU A 163 -4.36 -16.90 -0.26
C LEU A 163 -4.79 -18.31 0.14
N ASP A 164 -5.12 -19.13 -0.85
CA ASP A 164 -5.57 -20.50 -0.63
C ASP A 164 -4.46 -21.35 0.01
N VAL A 165 -3.18 -21.05 -0.27
CA VAL A 165 -2.04 -21.70 0.39
C VAL A 165 -1.95 -21.30 1.88
N TYR A 166 -2.15 -20.02 2.21
CA TYR A 166 -2.21 -19.59 3.62
C TYR A 166 -3.38 -20.23 4.38
N GLU A 167 -4.58 -20.23 3.78
CA GLU A 167 -5.74 -20.89 4.37
C GLU A 167 -5.53 -22.41 4.48
N GLY A 168 -4.92 -23.02 3.47
CA GLY A 168 -4.56 -24.43 3.44
C GLY A 168 -3.57 -24.82 4.54
N ALA A 169 -2.57 -23.99 4.82
CA ALA A 169 -1.66 -24.19 5.95
C ALA A 169 -2.42 -24.21 7.29
N GLY A 170 -3.34 -23.27 7.50
CA GLY A 170 -4.23 -23.26 8.66
C GLY A 170 -5.10 -24.51 8.76
N ALA A 171 -5.65 -24.98 7.64
CA ALA A 171 -6.46 -26.19 7.57
C ALA A 171 -5.65 -27.47 7.87
N VAL A 172 -4.40 -27.57 7.41
CA VAL A 172 -3.50 -28.67 7.78
C VAL A 172 -3.22 -28.67 9.28
N MET A 173 -2.97 -27.50 9.88
CA MET A 173 -2.76 -27.37 11.33
C MET A 173 -4.01 -27.74 12.14
N ALA A 174 -5.21 -27.51 11.57
CA ALA A 174 -6.48 -27.90 12.16
C ALA A 174 -6.87 -29.37 11.90
N GLY A 175 -6.09 -30.10 11.09
CA GLY A 175 -6.37 -31.49 10.73
C GLY A 175 -7.50 -31.67 9.69
N THR A 176 -7.91 -30.61 9.00
CA THR A 176 -9.00 -30.62 8.00
C THR A 176 -8.51 -30.66 6.55
N LEU A 177 -7.20 -30.56 6.33
CA LEU A 177 -6.56 -30.72 5.02
C LEU A 177 -5.30 -31.59 5.15
N SER A 178 -4.98 -32.39 4.13
CA SER A 178 -3.76 -33.19 4.13
C SER A 178 -2.53 -32.36 3.77
N ARG A 179 -1.36 -32.74 4.31
CA ARG A 179 -0.07 -32.15 3.93
C ARG A 179 0.24 -32.33 2.44
N GLU A 180 -0.20 -33.45 1.86
CA GLU A 180 -0.04 -33.73 0.42
C GLU A 180 -0.81 -32.74 -0.44
N THR A 181 -2.07 -32.45 -0.11
CA THR A 181 -2.86 -31.45 -0.84
C THR A 181 -2.23 -30.07 -0.75
N LEU A 182 -1.78 -29.65 0.44
CA LEU A 182 -1.06 -28.38 0.60
C LEU A 182 0.20 -28.31 -0.25
N ALA A 183 1.00 -29.39 -0.29
CA ALA A 183 2.21 -29.47 -1.12
C ALA A 183 1.92 -29.43 -2.64
N ARG A 184 0.71 -29.83 -3.07
CA ARG A 184 0.25 -29.65 -4.46
C ARG A 184 -0.15 -28.19 -4.71
N MET A 185 -0.83 -27.56 -3.75
CA MET A 185 -1.27 -26.15 -3.85
C MET A 185 -0.08 -25.19 -3.95
N GLU A 186 0.94 -25.34 -3.11
CA GLU A 186 2.09 -24.41 -3.09
C GLU A 186 2.88 -24.40 -4.41
N LYS A 187 2.89 -25.52 -5.15
CA LYS A 187 3.60 -25.64 -6.44
C LYS A 187 2.90 -24.93 -7.60
N VAL A 188 1.61 -24.63 -7.47
CA VAL A 188 0.79 -24.07 -8.57
C VAL A 188 0.24 -22.68 -8.27
N ALA A 189 0.15 -22.27 -7.00
CA ALA A 189 -0.52 -21.05 -6.57
C ALA A 189 0.04 -19.75 -7.17
N VAL A 190 1.35 -19.69 -7.43
CA VAL A 190 2.04 -18.55 -8.05
C VAL A 190 2.73 -19.07 -9.31
N SER A 191 2.00 -19.03 -10.43
CA SER A 191 2.40 -19.70 -11.67
C SER A 191 3.24 -18.84 -12.62
N THR A 192 3.26 -17.51 -12.43
CA THR A 192 4.01 -16.56 -13.24
C THR A 192 4.67 -15.50 -12.36
N PRO A 193 5.65 -14.73 -12.88
CA PRO A 193 6.02 -13.46 -12.25
C PRO A 193 4.82 -12.54 -12.09
N GLY A 194 4.88 -11.63 -11.12
CA GLY A 194 3.84 -10.66 -10.79
C GLY A 194 3.39 -10.71 -9.33
N ALA A 195 2.70 -9.66 -8.88
CA ALA A 195 2.23 -9.54 -7.50
C ALA A 195 1.05 -10.47 -7.20
N CYS A 196 0.62 -10.52 -5.93
CA CYS A 196 -0.51 -11.35 -5.52
C CYS A 196 -1.78 -11.01 -6.32
N PRO A 197 -2.54 -12.03 -6.82
CA PRO A 197 -3.59 -11.80 -7.82
C PRO A 197 -4.93 -11.30 -7.24
N GLY A 198 -5.09 -11.35 -5.92
CA GLY A 198 -6.26 -10.83 -5.21
C GLY A 198 -6.17 -9.33 -4.95
N GLN A 199 -7.25 -8.75 -4.42
CA GLN A 199 -7.36 -7.35 -4.02
C GLN A 199 -6.63 -7.07 -2.70
N PHE A 200 -5.34 -7.41 -2.66
CA PHE A 200 -4.39 -7.07 -1.60
C PHE A 200 -3.76 -5.69 -1.87
N THR A 201 -2.74 -5.31 -1.10
CA THR A 201 -2.17 -3.96 -1.17
C THR A 201 -1.62 -3.64 -2.55
N ALA A 202 -0.91 -4.55 -3.24
CA ALA A 202 -0.39 -4.29 -4.58
C ALA A 202 -1.48 -3.90 -5.60
N ASN A 203 -2.53 -4.71 -5.78
CA ASN A 203 -3.62 -4.36 -6.72
C ASN A 203 -4.42 -3.15 -6.25
N THR A 204 -4.65 -3.01 -4.94
CA THR A 204 -5.33 -1.84 -4.37
C THR A 204 -4.56 -0.56 -4.70
N MET A 205 -3.25 -0.53 -4.44
CA MET A 205 -2.41 0.63 -4.69
C MET A 205 -2.19 0.89 -6.19
N GLY A 206 -2.26 -0.15 -7.04
CA GLY A 206 -2.29 0.01 -8.49
C GLY A 206 -3.53 0.78 -8.96
N MET A 207 -4.71 0.43 -8.46
CA MET A 207 -5.96 1.17 -8.74
C MET A 207 -5.91 2.60 -8.18
N VAL A 208 -5.38 2.76 -6.96
CA VAL A 208 -5.15 4.09 -6.37
C VAL A 208 -4.26 4.94 -7.26
N ALA A 209 -3.18 4.39 -7.83
CA ALA A 209 -2.29 5.16 -8.71
C ALA A 209 -2.98 5.64 -10.00
N GLU A 210 -3.88 4.84 -10.58
CA GLU A 210 -4.72 5.29 -11.70
C GLU A 210 -5.65 6.44 -11.30
N VAL A 211 -6.33 6.30 -10.16
CA VAL A 211 -7.32 7.28 -9.69
C VAL A 211 -6.69 8.58 -9.17
N LEU A 212 -5.49 8.51 -8.60
CA LEU A 212 -4.65 9.69 -8.31
C LEU A 212 -4.17 10.39 -9.59
N GLY A 213 -4.37 9.79 -10.77
CA GLY A 213 -3.96 10.34 -12.05
C GLY A 213 -2.46 10.22 -12.35
N ILE A 214 -1.68 9.53 -11.50
CA ILE A 214 -0.21 9.40 -11.63
C ILE A 214 0.23 8.14 -12.40
N SER A 215 -0.72 7.26 -12.74
CA SER A 215 -0.55 6.11 -13.62
C SER A 215 -1.48 6.23 -14.83
N PRO A 216 -1.11 5.71 -16.02
CA PRO A 216 -2.03 5.68 -17.15
C PRO A 216 -3.29 4.86 -16.80
N ILE A 217 -4.48 5.40 -17.06
CA ILE A 217 -5.74 4.67 -16.87
C ILE A 217 -5.73 3.36 -17.67
N GLY A 218 -6.18 2.28 -17.04
CA GLY A 218 -6.21 0.91 -17.58
C GLY A 218 -4.90 0.12 -17.39
N SER A 219 -3.89 0.65 -16.71
CA SER A 219 -2.57 0.01 -16.53
C SER A 219 -2.48 -0.98 -15.37
N ALA A 220 -3.27 -0.80 -14.32
CA ALA A 220 -3.12 -1.46 -13.03
C ALA A 220 -3.39 -2.96 -13.12
N LEU A 221 -4.44 -3.36 -13.84
CA LEU A 221 -4.92 -4.75 -13.81
C LEU A 221 -4.38 -5.62 -14.94
N ILE A 222 -3.55 -5.06 -15.83
CA ILE A 222 -2.86 -5.85 -16.85
C ILE A 222 -1.98 -6.90 -16.14
N PRO A 223 -2.07 -8.19 -16.42
CA PRO A 223 -1.16 -9.17 -15.81
C PRO A 223 0.31 -8.88 -16.13
N ALA A 224 1.21 -9.26 -15.23
CA ALA A 224 2.65 -8.96 -15.39
C ALA A 224 3.25 -9.56 -16.66
N VAL A 225 2.69 -10.67 -17.14
CA VAL A 225 3.19 -11.43 -18.31
C VAL A 225 2.45 -11.15 -19.62
N HIS A 226 1.45 -10.26 -19.62
CA HIS A 226 0.72 -9.92 -20.85
C HIS A 226 1.58 -9.05 -21.79
N ALA A 227 1.48 -9.31 -23.10
CA ALA A 227 2.21 -8.54 -24.12
C ALA A 227 1.85 -7.05 -24.14
N GLU A 228 0.66 -6.69 -23.67
CA GLU A 228 0.20 -5.30 -23.47
C GLU A 228 1.20 -4.47 -22.63
N ARG A 229 1.96 -5.11 -21.73
CA ARG A 229 2.98 -4.48 -20.90
C ARG A 229 4.09 -3.80 -21.71
N ALA A 230 4.46 -4.35 -22.87
CA ALA A 230 5.46 -3.75 -23.73
C ALA A 230 4.97 -2.44 -24.37
N ALA A 231 3.73 -2.41 -24.83
CA ALA A 231 3.10 -1.20 -25.36
C ALA A 231 2.91 -0.14 -24.26
N LEU A 232 2.48 -0.56 -23.07
CA LEU A 232 2.36 0.32 -21.90
C LEU A 232 3.70 0.95 -21.52
N GLY A 233 4.78 0.17 -21.48
CA GLY A 233 6.11 0.68 -21.17
C GLY A 233 6.57 1.76 -22.15
N ARG A 234 6.48 1.47 -23.47
CA ARG A 234 6.79 2.49 -24.49
C ARG A 234 5.91 3.73 -24.35
N ARG A 235 4.61 3.57 -24.08
CA ARG A 235 3.68 4.69 -23.83
C ARG A 235 4.12 5.52 -22.61
N ALA A 236 4.55 4.90 -21.52
CA ALA A 236 5.05 5.60 -20.34
C ALA A 236 6.29 6.45 -20.66
N GLY A 237 7.21 5.91 -21.48
CA GLY A 237 8.38 6.65 -21.99
C GLY A 237 8.02 7.90 -22.80
N HIS A 238 7.06 7.80 -23.72
CA HIS A 238 6.57 8.95 -24.46
C HIS A 238 5.85 9.97 -23.58
N LEU A 239 5.09 9.47 -22.61
CA LEU A 239 4.26 10.29 -21.74
C LEU A 239 5.11 11.15 -20.80
N VAL A 240 6.15 10.60 -20.16
CA VAL A 240 7.03 11.41 -19.30
C VAL A 240 7.72 12.52 -20.09
N MET A 241 8.12 12.24 -21.34
CA MET A 241 8.71 13.25 -22.22
C MET A 241 7.72 14.33 -22.62
N ARG A 242 6.45 13.97 -22.84
CA ARG A 242 5.37 14.94 -23.10
C ARG A 242 5.10 15.82 -21.88
N ILE A 243 5.05 15.24 -20.68
CA ILE A 243 4.87 15.99 -19.42
C ILE A 243 6.03 16.98 -19.26
N LEU A 244 7.27 16.51 -19.48
CA LEU A 244 8.46 17.36 -19.44
C LEU A 244 8.38 18.51 -20.45
N GLU A 245 8.02 18.24 -21.71
CA GLU A 245 7.92 19.27 -22.75
C GLU A 245 6.86 20.34 -22.42
N ARG A 246 5.72 19.92 -21.88
CA ARG A 246 4.62 20.81 -21.48
C ARG A 246 4.84 21.52 -20.15
N GLY A 247 5.80 21.06 -19.35
CA GLY A 247 6.03 21.53 -17.98
C GLY A 247 5.03 21.00 -16.95
N GLY A 248 4.24 19.97 -17.27
CA GLY A 248 3.24 19.39 -16.39
C GLY A 248 2.18 18.55 -17.12
N PRO A 249 1.21 17.98 -16.38
CA PRO A 249 1.04 18.10 -14.92
C PRO A 249 2.13 17.36 -14.15
N LEU A 250 2.57 17.95 -13.03
CA LEU A 250 3.53 17.35 -12.10
C LEU A 250 2.80 16.54 -11.02
N PRO A 251 3.49 15.64 -10.30
CA PRO A 251 2.87 14.83 -9.24
C PRO A 251 2.02 15.64 -8.24
N ARG A 252 2.48 16.81 -7.76
CA ARG A 252 1.68 17.64 -6.82
C ARG A 252 0.49 18.36 -7.47
N ASP A 253 0.44 18.48 -8.80
CA ASP A 253 -0.76 18.97 -9.50
C ASP A 253 -1.85 17.88 -9.58
N LEU A 254 -1.43 16.60 -9.50
CA LEU A 254 -2.31 15.44 -9.55
C LEU A 254 -2.80 15.04 -8.15
N ILE A 255 -1.94 15.15 -7.13
CA ILE A 255 -2.28 14.86 -5.73
C ILE A 255 -2.97 16.07 -5.09
N THR A 256 -4.30 16.02 -5.08
CA THR A 256 -5.19 17.03 -4.50
C THR A 256 -6.05 16.38 -3.42
N ARG A 257 -6.76 17.17 -2.61
CA ARG A 257 -7.66 16.60 -1.61
C ARG A 257 -8.77 15.78 -2.28
N GLU A 258 -9.25 16.23 -3.43
CA GLU A 258 -10.27 15.57 -4.24
C GLU A 258 -9.75 14.24 -4.81
N SER A 259 -8.53 14.20 -5.37
CA SER A 259 -7.97 12.95 -5.89
C SER A 259 -7.63 11.95 -4.78
N LEU A 260 -7.25 12.42 -3.58
CA LEU A 260 -7.10 11.58 -2.39
C LEU A 260 -8.44 10.99 -1.92
N MET A 261 -9.52 11.78 -1.94
CA MET A 261 -10.86 11.25 -1.67
C MET A 261 -11.29 10.22 -2.72
N ASN A 262 -11.03 10.47 -4.00
CA ASN A 262 -11.27 9.50 -5.07
C ASN A 262 -10.46 8.21 -4.85
N ALA A 263 -9.19 8.32 -4.45
CA ALA A 263 -8.35 7.19 -4.10
C ALA A 263 -8.94 6.36 -2.95
N CYS A 264 -9.52 6.99 -1.93
CA CYS A 264 -10.23 6.25 -0.88
C CYS A 264 -11.53 5.60 -1.41
N ALA A 265 -12.27 6.27 -2.31
CA ALA A 265 -13.51 5.75 -2.87
C ALA A 265 -13.26 4.47 -3.68
N ILE A 266 -12.21 4.41 -4.50
CA ILE A 266 -11.89 3.19 -5.26
C ILE A 266 -11.47 2.03 -4.34
N VAL A 267 -10.81 2.32 -3.22
CA VAL A 267 -10.47 1.30 -2.21
C VAL A 267 -11.74 0.72 -1.59
N ALA A 268 -12.67 1.59 -1.15
CA ALA A 268 -13.94 1.18 -0.57
C ALA A 268 -14.80 0.37 -1.56
N ALA A 269 -14.95 0.87 -2.78
CA ALA A 269 -15.74 0.27 -3.84
C ALA A 269 -15.28 -1.13 -4.26
N THR A 270 -14.01 -1.46 -3.97
CA THR A 270 -13.41 -2.76 -4.30
C THR A 270 -13.10 -3.63 -3.11
N GLY A 271 -13.40 -3.18 -1.88
CA GLY A 271 -13.07 -3.91 -0.66
C GLY A 271 -11.56 -4.05 -0.45
N GLY A 272 -10.80 -3.06 -0.92
CA GLY A 272 -9.35 -3.03 -0.93
C GLY A 272 -8.70 -3.06 0.45
N SER A 273 -7.38 -3.17 0.45
CA SER A 273 -6.59 -3.33 1.68
C SER A 273 -6.68 -2.10 2.60
N THR A 274 -6.83 -2.33 3.91
CA THR A 274 -6.76 -1.27 4.93
C THR A 274 -5.39 -0.57 4.95
N ASN A 275 -4.33 -1.21 4.45
CA ASN A 275 -3.01 -0.60 4.25
C ASN A 275 -3.11 0.65 3.36
N ALA A 276 -4.07 0.69 2.42
CA ALA A 276 -4.24 1.83 1.52
C ALA A 276 -4.61 3.11 2.27
N GLY A 277 -5.37 3.03 3.37
CA GLY A 277 -5.68 4.21 4.20
C GLY A 277 -4.41 4.88 4.75
N MET A 278 -3.47 4.07 5.25
CA MET A 278 -2.17 4.54 5.72
C MET A 278 -1.29 5.06 4.56
N HIS A 279 -1.27 4.36 3.43
CA HIS A 279 -0.45 4.75 2.27
C HIS A 279 -0.95 6.03 1.59
N ILE A 280 -2.26 6.21 1.44
CA ILE A 280 -2.86 7.43 0.89
C ILE A 280 -2.53 8.64 1.80
N SER A 281 -2.62 8.45 3.13
CA SER A 281 -2.23 9.49 4.09
C SER A 281 -0.74 9.85 3.97
N ALA A 282 0.14 8.86 3.78
CA ALA A 282 1.57 9.09 3.55
C ALA A 282 1.85 9.83 2.22
N ILE A 283 1.13 9.51 1.15
CA ILE A 283 1.23 10.22 -0.14
C ILE A 283 0.76 11.66 -0.01
N ALA A 284 -0.34 11.90 0.72
CA ALA A 284 -0.83 13.25 1.00
C ALA A 284 0.20 14.09 1.77
N HIS A 285 0.88 13.47 2.74
CA HIS A 285 1.93 14.11 3.54
C HIS A 285 3.12 14.59 2.68
N GLU A 286 3.53 13.83 1.66
CA GLU A 286 4.57 14.25 0.71
C GLU A 286 4.15 15.48 -0.11
N ALA A 287 2.86 15.62 -0.38
CA ALA A 287 2.29 16.79 -1.04
C ALA A 287 2.04 17.97 -0.09
N GLY A 288 2.27 17.81 1.22
CA GLY A 288 1.95 18.82 2.24
C GLY A 288 0.46 18.94 2.55
N ILE A 289 -0.34 17.93 2.18
CA ILE A 289 -1.78 17.89 2.42
C ILE A 289 -2.04 17.10 3.69
N ARG A 290 -2.72 17.73 4.66
CA ARG A 290 -3.23 17.02 5.84
C ARG A 290 -4.39 16.11 5.43
N PHE A 291 -4.14 14.80 5.45
CA PHE A 291 -5.13 13.76 5.18
C PHE A 291 -4.88 12.61 6.15
N THR A 292 -5.89 12.24 6.92
CA THR A 292 -5.75 11.38 8.10
C THR A 292 -6.63 10.14 8.02
N MET A 293 -6.49 9.23 8.99
CA MET A 293 -7.39 8.09 9.16
C MET A 293 -8.87 8.50 9.22
N ASP A 294 -9.18 9.68 9.77
CA ASP A 294 -10.55 10.20 9.83
C ASP A 294 -11.11 10.51 8.45
N ASP A 295 -10.31 11.14 7.58
CA ASP A 295 -10.69 11.42 6.20
C ASP A 295 -10.95 10.11 5.44
N VAL A 296 -10.06 9.12 5.59
CA VAL A 296 -10.22 7.78 4.99
C VAL A 296 -11.52 7.12 5.46
N GLY A 297 -11.77 7.10 6.77
CA GLY A 297 -12.98 6.53 7.36
C GLY A 297 -14.26 7.16 6.82
N ALA A 298 -14.28 8.49 6.70
CA ALA A 298 -15.43 9.22 6.17
C ALA A 298 -15.72 8.91 4.68
N VAL A 299 -14.70 8.57 3.87
CA VAL A 299 -14.93 8.11 2.49
C VAL A 299 -15.41 6.67 2.46
N PHE A 300 -14.80 5.79 3.25
CA PHE A 300 -15.15 4.37 3.29
C PHE A 300 -16.59 4.15 3.75
N GLU A 301 -17.08 4.98 4.66
CA GLU A 301 -18.45 4.94 5.14
C GLU A 301 -19.48 5.27 4.04
N ARG A 302 -19.23 6.32 3.26
CA ARG A 302 -20.20 6.80 2.26
C ARG A 302 -20.10 6.09 0.91
N THR A 303 -19.07 5.30 0.67
CA THR A 303 -18.83 4.68 -0.63
C THR A 303 -19.28 3.22 -0.61
N PRO A 304 -20.21 2.80 -1.49
CA PRO A 304 -20.69 1.43 -1.50
C PRO A 304 -19.65 0.44 -2.03
N LEU A 305 -19.65 -0.79 -1.50
CA LEU A 305 -18.87 -1.90 -2.05
C LEU A 305 -19.56 -2.47 -3.29
N ILE A 306 -18.94 -2.36 -4.46
CA ILE A 306 -19.55 -2.75 -5.74
C ILE A 306 -18.77 -3.81 -6.52
N ALA A 307 -17.49 -4.01 -6.26
CA ALA A 307 -16.69 -5.05 -6.93
C ALA A 307 -16.48 -6.29 -6.04
N SER A 308 -16.77 -7.48 -6.58
CA SER A 308 -16.66 -8.76 -5.88
C SER A 308 -15.27 -9.37 -6.05
N LEU A 309 -14.26 -8.78 -5.41
CA LEU A 309 -12.87 -9.24 -5.52
C LEU A 309 -12.39 -10.00 -4.29
N ARG A 310 -11.65 -11.10 -4.50
CA ARG A 310 -10.94 -11.85 -3.45
C ARG A 310 -10.01 -10.91 -2.67
N PRO A 311 -9.91 -11.00 -1.33
CA PRO A 311 -10.44 -12.07 -0.48
C PRO A 311 -11.93 -11.92 -0.09
N GLY A 312 -12.55 -10.75 -0.28
CA GLY A 312 -13.94 -10.50 0.16
C GLY A 312 -15.02 -11.04 -0.78
N GLY A 313 -14.69 -11.16 -2.07
CA GLY A 313 -15.60 -11.60 -3.13
C GLY A 313 -15.08 -12.81 -3.92
N ALA A 314 -15.63 -13.02 -5.11
CA ALA A 314 -15.43 -14.24 -5.88
C ALA A 314 -14.29 -14.17 -6.92
N TYR A 315 -13.95 -12.98 -7.41
CA TYR A 315 -13.12 -12.79 -8.60
C TYR A 315 -11.71 -12.27 -8.30
N TYR A 316 -10.79 -12.41 -9.26
CA TYR A 316 -9.42 -11.90 -9.17
C TYR A 316 -9.21 -10.64 -10.03
N ALA A 317 -8.07 -9.98 -9.89
CA ALA A 317 -7.71 -8.81 -10.69
C ALA A 317 -7.76 -9.08 -12.21
N LEU A 318 -7.38 -10.30 -12.62
CA LEU A 318 -7.45 -10.74 -14.02
C LEU A 318 -8.89 -10.74 -14.58
N ASP A 319 -9.86 -11.16 -13.77
CA ASP A 319 -11.26 -11.21 -14.18
C ASP A 319 -11.81 -9.79 -14.38
N LEU A 320 -11.47 -8.87 -13.45
CA LEU A 320 -11.84 -7.47 -13.57
C LEU A 320 -11.19 -6.80 -14.78
N HIS A 321 -9.90 -7.06 -15.04
CA HIS A 321 -9.21 -6.57 -16.23
C HIS A 321 -9.96 -6.97 -17.52
N ARG A 322 -10.39 -8.24 -17.62
CA ARG A 322 -11.16 -8.75 -18.77
C ARG A 322 -12.54 -8.13 -18.92
N ALA A 323 -13.16 -7.69 -17.83
CA ALA A 323 -14.51 -7.14 -17.83
C ALA A 323 -14.59 -5.63 -18.13
N GLY A 324 -13.48 -4.90 -18.07
CA GLY A 324 -13.46 -3.44 -18.26
C GLY A 324 -12.48 -2.69 -17.36
N GLY A 325 -11.83 -3.40 -16.44
CA GLY A 325 -10.77 -2.88 -15.58
C GLY A 325 -11.24 -1.82 -14.59
N VAL A 326 -10.29 -1.00 -14.13
CA VAL A 326 -10.53 0.07 -13.14
C VAL A 326 -11.47 1.14 -13.69
N ALA A 327 -11.37 1.44 -15.00
CA ALA A 327 -12.15 2.49 -15.65
C ALA A 327 -13.67 2.28 -15.53
N MET A 328 -14.14 1.02 -15.61
CA MET A 328 -15.56 0.67 -15.40
C MET A 328 -16.05 1.08 -14.00
N ILE A 329 -15.23 0.85 -12.97
CA ILE A 329 -15.57 1.19 -11.58
C ILE A 329 -15.55 2.70 -11.39
N VAL A 330 -14.52 3.38 -11.90
CA VAL A 330 -14.39 4.84 -11.83
C VAL A 330 -15.59 5.53 -12.50
N ARG A 331 -15.97 5.10 -13.71
CA ARG A 331 -17.14 5.64 -14.42
C ARG A 331 -18.43 5.48 -13.60
N ALA A 332 -18.63 4.32 -12.98
CA ALA A 332 -19.80 4.08 -12.13
C ALA A 332 -19.81 4.94 -10.86
N LEU A 333 -18.66 5.14 -10.21
CA LEU A 333 -18.56 5.97 -9.02
C LEU A 333 -18.74 7.46 -9.32
N ILE A 334 -18.25 7.94 -10.48
CA ILE A 334 -18.50 9.31 -10.95
C ILE A 334 -20.00 9.50 -11.22
N ALA A 335 -20.61 8.58 -11.98
CA ALA A 335 -22.03 8.68 -12.34
C ALA A 335 -22.98 8.66 -11.12
N SER A 336 -22.56 8.00 -10.03
CA SER A 336 -23.32 7.93 -8.77
C SER A 336 -22.98 9.02 -7.75
N GLY A 337 -22.03 9.91 -8.05
CA GLY A 337 -21.63 11.00 -7.16
C GLY A 337 -20.70 10.60 -6.01
N HIS A 338 -20.15 9.39 -6.03
CA HIS A 338 -19.19 8.91 -5.02
C HIS A 338 -17.73 9.26 -5.37
N MET A 339 -17.47 9.81 -6.57
CA MET A 339 -16.15 10.19 -7.04
C MET A 339 -16.22 11.49 -7.86
N GLU A 340 -15.23 12.36 -7.66
CA GLU A 340 -15.11 13.63 -8.39
C GLU A 340 -14.46 13.39 -9.76
N GLY A 341 -15.20 13.65 -10.84
CA GLY A 341 -14.74 13.41 -12.21
C GLY A 341 -13.74 14.45 -12.72
N GLY A 342 -13.69 15.65 -12.12
CA GLY A 342 -12.86 16.77 -12.55
C GLY A 342 -11.37 16.66 -12.21
N THR A 343 -10.94 15.66 -11.42
CA THR A 343 -9.53 15.52 -11.02
C THR A 343 -8.63 15.26 -12.24
N PRO A 344 -7.45 15.90 -12.34
CA PRO A 344 -6.59 15.77 -13.52
C PRO A 344 -5.89 14.41 -13.58
N THR A 345 -5.55 13.99 -14.80
CA THR A 345 -4.72 12.81 -15.08
C THR A 345 -3.44 13.23 -15.80
N LEU A 346 -2.42 12.38 -15.73
CA LEU A 346 -1.08 12.66 -16.29
C LEU A 346 -1.03 12.94 -17.81
N ASP A 347 -2.08 12.64 -18.57
CA ASP A 347 -2.15 12.95 -20.00
C ASP A 347 -2.87 14.27 -20.31
N GLY A 348 -3.31 14.99 -19.26
CA GLY A 348 -3.92 16.30 -19.32
C GLY A 348 -5.45 16.29 -19.37
N ARG A 349 -6.08 15.12 -19.39
CA ARG A 349 -7.55 14.97 -19.31
C ARG A 349 -8.02 14.98 -17.86
N SER A 350 -9.29 15.33 -17.65
CA SER A 350 -10.00 15.01 -16.41
C SER A 350 -10.22 13.49 -16.28
N LEU A 351 -10.44 13.01 -15.06
CA LEU A 351 -10.71 11.60 -14.79
C LEU A 351 -11.98 11.13 -15.52
N ALA A 352 -13.02 11.97 -15.58
CA ALA A 352 -14.25 11.70 -16.31
C ALA A 352 -14.02 11.50 -17.81
N GLU A 353 -13.24 12.38 -18.45
CA GLU A 353 -12.84 12.23 -19.86
C GLU A 353 -11.97 10.99 -20.09
N ALA A 354 -11.14 10.64 -19.13
CA ALA A 354 -10.25 9.49 -19.25
C ALA A 354 -10.99 8.14 -19.21
N VAL A 355 -12.19 8.10 -18.63
CA VAL A 355 -13.02 6.88 -18.50
C VAL A 355 -14.33 6.92 -19.30
N ALA A 356 -14.54 7.94 -20.13
CA ALA A 356 -15.79 8.14 -20.86
C ALA A 356 -16.22 6.93 -21.70
N ASP A 357 -15.26 6.24 -22.31
CA ASP A 357 -15.48 5.06 -23.17
C ASP A 357 -15.48 3.72 -22.40
N ALA A 358 -15.36 3.74 -21.06
CA ALA A 358 -15.37 2.53 -20.26
C ALA A 358 -16.76 1.86 -20.29
N PRO A 359 -16.86 0.52 -20.26
CA PRO A 359 -18.15 -0.17 -20.21
C PRO A 359 -18.92 0.14 -18.90
N ASP A 360 -20.23 -0.08 -18.92
CA ASP A 360 -21.05 -0.08 -17.71
C ASP A 360 -20.72 -1.30 -16.84
N PRO A 361 -21.03 -1.26 -15.52
CA PRO A 361 -20.92 -2.43 -14.65
C PRO A 361 -21.57 -3.69 -15.24
N ASP A 362 -20.84 -4.81 -15.25
CA ASP A 362 -21.30 -6.08 -15.83
C ASP A 362 -22.38 -6.79 -15.00
N GLY A 363 -22.70 -6.26 -13.82
CA GLY A 363 -23.69 -6.81 -12.89
C GLY A 363 -23.22 -8.06 -12.14
N ARG A 364 -22.01 -8.56 -12.44
CA ARG A 364 -21.49 -9.82 -11.90
C ARG A 364 -20.18 -9.62 -11.14
N ILE A 365 -19.15 -9.08 -11.79
CA ILE A 365 -17.88 -8.74 -11.15
C ILE A 365 -18.01 -7.37 -10.49
N VAL A 366 -18.63 -6.42 -11.18
CA VAL A 366 -18.95 -5.07 -10.69
C VAL A 366 -20.45 -4.86 -10.78
N ARG A 367 -21.07 -4.59 -9.63
CA ARG A 367 -22.50 -4.24 -9.55
C ARG A 367 -22.70 -2.74 -9.73
N PRO A 368 -23.86 -2.29 -10.22
CA PRO A 368 -24.16 -0.86 -10.23
C PRO A 368 -24.23 -0.30 -8.80
N PRO A 369 -23.79 0.94 -8.54
CA PRO A 369 -23.85 1.56 -7.21
C PRO A 369 -25.26 1.64 -6.59
N ALA A 370 -26.31 1.60 -7.41
CA ALA A 370 -27.70 1.56 -6.96
C ALA A 370 -28.14 0.19 -6.40
N ASP A 371 -27.36 -0.87 -6.66
CA ASP A 371 -27.60 -2.22 -6.16
C ASP A 371 -26.26 -2.82 -5.69
N PRO A 372 -25.65 -2.26 -4.63
CA PRO A 372 -24.29 -2.60 -4.23
C PRO A 372 -24.25 -3.90 -3.41
N ILE A 373 -23.06 -4.50 -3.29
CA ILE A 373 -22.82 -5.69 -2.44
C ILE A 373 -23.02 -5.32 -0.96
N ASP A 374 -22.54 -4.15 -0.56
CA ASP A 374 -22.75 -3.54 0.76
C ASP A 374 -22.88 -2.02 0.57
N GLU A 375 -23.72 -1.38 1.37
CA GLU A 375 -23.95 0.06 1.32
C GLU A 375 -22.73 0.88 1.75
N SER A 376 -21.75 0.23 2.40
CA SER A 376 -20.47 0.81 2.80
C SER A 376 -19.28 0.02 2.23
N GLY A 377 -18.08 0.60 2.28
CA GLY A 377 -16.84 -0.06 1.86
C GLY A 377 -16.40 -1.20 2.78
N GLY A 378 -17.18 -1.50 3.83
CA GLY A 378 -16.93 -2.64 4.72
C GLY A 378 -15.78 -2.44 5.72
N VAL A 379 -15.25 -1.23 5.85
CA VAL A 379 -14.22 -0.85 6.82
C VAL A 379 -14.67 0.40 7.55
N ILE A 380 -14.54 0.41 8.88
CA ILE A 380 -14.85 1.57 9.71
C ILE A 380 -13.67 1.91 10.62
N VAL A 381 -13.68 3.15 11.11
CA VAL A 381 -12.76 3.63 12.14
C VAL A 381 -13.45 3.53 13.51
N LEU A 382 -12.85 2.79 14.43
CA LEU A 382 -13.24 2.77 15.83
C LEU A 382 -12.48 3.85 16.60
N LYS A 383 -13.18 4.57 17.48
CA LYS A 383 -12.56 5.52 18.44
C LYS A 383 -12.93 5.17 19.87
N GLY A 384 -12.28 5.75 20.86
CA GLY A 384 -12.63 5.55 22.26
C GLY A 384 -11.44 5.77 23.16
N ASN A 385 -11.58 5.51 24.46
CA ASN A 385 -10.45 5.72 25.37
C ASN A 385 -9.28 4.75 25.09
N LEU A 386 -9.53 3.60 24.46
CA LEU A 386 -8.48 2.65 24.08
C LEU A 386 -7.82 3.03 22.75
N ALA A 387 -8.54 3.66 21.81
CA ALA A 387 -8.02 4.15 20.54
C ALA A 387 -8.37 5.63 20.29
N PRO A 388 -7.70 6.59 20.96
CA PRO A 388 -8.05 8.01 20.86
C PRO A 388 -7.91 8.60 19.44
N GLU A 389 -6.87 8.20 18.70
CA GLU A 389 -6.65 8.65 17.31
C GLU A 389 -7.40 7.76 16.30
N GLY A 390 -7.76 6.55 16.70
CA GLY A 390 -8.56 5.62 15.92
C GLY A 390 -7.89 4.26 15.71
N ALA A 391 -8.68 3.32 15.18
CA ALA A 391 -8.26 1.99 14.77
C ALA A 391 -9.14 1.50 13.62
N PHE A 392 -8.60 0.73 12.69
CA PHE A 392 -9.40 0.14 11.60
C PHE A 392 -9.95 -1.23 11.98
N ILE A 393 -11.21 -1.48 11.61
CA ILE A 393 -11.84 -2.80 11.62
C ILE A 393 -12.58 -3.04 10.30
N LYS A 394 -12.46 -4.25 9.77
CA LYS A 394 -13.25 -4.71 8.63
C LYS A 394 -14.55 -5.32 9.13
N VAL A 395 -15.69 -4.71 8.79
CA VAL A 395 -17.04 -5.12 9.20
C VAL A 395 -17.80 -5.86 8.11
N ALA A 396 -17.33 -5.81 6.85
CA ALA A 396 -17.91 -6.61 5.77
C ALA A 396 -17.87 -8.11 6.14
N GLY A 397 -19.04 -8.75 6.11
CA GLY A 397 -19.21 -10.17 6.44
C GLY A 397 -19.19 -10.50 7.94
N LEU A 398 -19.07 -9.51 8.83
CA LEU A 398 -19.08 -9.73 10.28
C LEU A 398 -20.51 -9.83 10.82
N ARG A 399 -20.83 -10.94 11.51
CA ARG A 399 -22.16 -11.15 12.12
C ARG A 399 -22.24 -10.54 13.52
N VAL A 400 -21.15 -10.65 14.28
CA VAL A 400 -21.04 -10.09 15.64
C VAL A 400 -20.43 -8.69 15.57
N ARG A 401 -21.26 -7.65 15.73
CA ARG A 401 -20.81 -6.25 15.69
C ARG A 401 -20.55 -5.62 17.06
N VAL A 402 -20.92 -6.31 18.15
CA VAL A 402 -20.61 -5.87 19.51
C VAL A 402 -19.97 -7.04 20.24
N HIS A 403 -18.80 -6.80 20.83
CA HIS A 403 -18.04 -7.79 21.59
C HIS A 403 -17.53 -7.15 22.87
N GLU A 404 -17.74 -7.80 24.01
CA GLU A 404 -17.26 -7.34 25.31
C GLU A 404 -16.70 -8.53 26.07
N GLY A 405 -15.49 -8.37 26.62
CA GLY A 405 -14.87 -9.45 27.37
C GLY A 405 -13.52 -9.09 27.96
N PRO A 406 -12.94 -10.00 28.75
CA PRO A 406 -11.67 -9.79 29.42
C PRO A 406 -10.52 -9.80 28.42
N ALA A 407 -9.57 -8.89 28.64
CA ALA A 407 -8.34 -8.78 27.88
C ALA A 407 -7.40 -9.94 28.23
N ARG A 408 -6.71 -10.45 27.21
CA ARG A 408 -5.55 -11.32 27.35
C ARG A 408 -4.40 -10.73 26.56
N VAL A 409 -3.32 -10.37 27.26
CA VAL A 409 -2.29 -9.46 26.76
C VAL A 409 -1.02 -10.21 26.39
N PHE A 410 -0.51 -9.90 25.20
CA PHE A 410 0.75 -10.40 24.67
C PHE A 410 1.62 -9.21 24.25
N ASP A 411 2.92 -9.25 24.60
CA ASP A 411 3.87 -8.19 24.26
C ASP A 411 4.53 -8.39 22.88
N SER A 412 4.19 -9.48 22.18
CA SER A 412 4.59 -9.79 20.81
C SER A 412 3.64 -10.78 20.11
N GLU A 413 3.64 -10.81 18.77
CA GLU A 413 2.92 -11.87 18.03
C GLU A 413 3.48 -13.27 18.31
N GLU A 414 4.77 -13.43 18.63
CA GLU A 414 5.34 -14.73 18.98
C GLU A 414 4.68 -15.34 20.22
N GLU A 415 4.49 -14.53 21.28
CA GLU A 415 3.80 -14.93 22.50
C GLU A 415 2.32 -15.25 22.23
N ALA A 416 1.64 -14.38 21.48
CA ALA A 416 0.25 -14.59 21.09
C ALA A 416 0.09 -15.91 20.30
N MET A 417 0.98 -16.15 19.33
CA MET A 417 0.98 -17.37 18.52
C MET A 417 1.26 -18.63 19.35
N ALA A 418 2.13 -18.55 20.36
CA ALA A 418 2.37 -19.67 21.28
C ALA A 418 1.09 -20.01 22.06
N ALA A 419 0.41 -19.01 22.62
CA ALA A 419 -0.85 -19.21 23.33
C ALA A 419 -1.97 -19.73 22.42
N ILE A 420 -2.11 -19.17 21.22
CA ILE A 420 -3.10 -19.60 20.22
C ILE A 420 -2.88 -21.06 19.81
N ARG A 421 -1.62 -21.45 19.52
CA ARG A 421 -1.30 -22.86 19.18
C ARG A 421 -1.59 -23.82 20.34
N ALA A 422 -1.31 -23.40 21.56
CA ALA A 422 -1.60 -24.18 22.76
C ALA A 422 -3.09 -24.17 23.17
N ARG A 423 -3.95 -23.41 22.47
CA ARG A 423 -5.34 -23.14 22.87
C ARG A 423 -5.45 -22.60 24.29
N ALA A 424 -4.45 -21.84 24.72
CA ALA A 424 -4.44 -21.15 26.00
C ALA A 424 -5.17 -19.81 25.87
N TYR A 425 -6.46 -19.86 25.51
CA TYR A 425 -7.38 -18.73 25.43
C TYR A 425 -8.83 -19.26 25.44
N HIS A 426 -9.80 -18.39 25.73
CA HIS A 426 -11.21 -18.76 25.90
C HIS A 426 -12.12 -17.94 24.99
N ALA A 427 -13.30 -18.50 24.67
CA ALA A 427 -14.33 -17.74 23.97
C ALA A 427 -14.76 -16.53 24.82
N GLY A 428 -15.01 -15.40 24.17
CA GLY A 428 -15.32 -14.12 24.80
C GLY A 428 -14.10 -13.24 25.05
N GLU A 429 -12.87 -13.79 25.09
CA GLU A 429 -11.66 -12.98 25.34
C GLU A 429 -11.36 -11.99 24.22
N VAL A 430 -10.71 -10.88 24.60
CA VAL A 430 -10.11 -9.88 23.70
C VAL A 430 -8.60 -10.06 23.75
N LEU A 431 -8.03 -10.67 22.71
CA LEU A 431 -6.60 -10.93 22.61
C LEU A 431 -5.88 -9.66 22.15
N ILE A 432 -5.07 -9.09 23.04
CA ILE A 432 -4.26 -7.90 22.80
C ILE A 432 -2.85 -8.31 22.37
N ILE A 433 -2.43 -7.87 21.20
CA ILE A 433 -1.05 -8.02 20.71
C ILE A 433 -0.46 -6.63 20.55
N ARG A 434 0.34 -6.19 21.52
CA ARG A 434 0.89 -4.82 21.55
C ARG A 434 2.38 -4.80 21.27
N ASN A 435 2.94 -3.59 21.12
CA ASN A 435 4.32 -3.37 20.68
C ASN A 435 4.57 -3.89 19.26
N GLU A 436 3.54 -3.89 18.43
CA GLU A 436 3.61 -4.26 17.02
C GLU A 436 3.36 -3.06 16.11
N GLY A 437 3.23 -1.86 16.67
CA GLY A 437 3.10 -0.58 15.96
C GLY A 437 4.37 -0.10 15.26
N PRO A 438 4.34 1.11 14.65
CA PRO A 438 5.48 1.68 13.93
C PRO A 438 6.78 1.69 14.75
N LYS A 439 6.76 2.17 15.99
CA LYS A 439 7.95 2.21 16.88
C LYS A 439 8.13 0.90 17.64
N GLY A 440 7.03 0.30 18.08
CA GLY A 440 7.04 -0.89 18.95
C GLY A 440 7.60 -2.13 18.27
N GLY A 441 7.19 -2.40 17.04
CA GLY A 441 7.62 -3.58 16.28
C GLY A 441 9.16 -3.70 16.22
N PRO A 442 9.88 -2.71 15.65
CA PRO A 442 9.39 -1.58 14.85
C PRO A 442 8.92 -2.03 13.45
N GLY A 443 8.35 -1.12 12.67
CA GLY A 443 7.95 -1.37 11.29
C GLY A 443 6.53 -1.90 11.12
N MET A 444 5.69 -1.81 12.17
CA MET A 444 4.25 -2.04 12.11
C MET A 444 3.88 -3.34 11.37
N ARG A 445 4.27 -4.52 11.88
CA ARG A 445 4.17 -5.75 11.09
C ARG A 445 2.73 -6.12 10.73
N GLU A 446 2.57 -6.80 9.61
CA GLU A 446 1.27 -7.34 9.17
C GLU A 446 1.14 -8.79 9.63
N MET A 447 0.11 -9.06 10.43
CA MET A 447 -0.14 -10.37 11.03
C MET A 447 -1.23 -11.13 10.26
N LEU A 448 -0.95 -12.38 9.93
CA LEU A 448 -1.87 -13.33 9.29
C LEU A 448 -1.91 -14.67 10.01
N GLY A 449 -0.78 -15.11 10.59
CA GLY A 449 -0.70 -16.35 11.35
C GLY A 449 -1.73 -16.46 12.49
N PRO A 450 -1.85 -15.48 13.40
CA PRO A 450 -2.78 -15.53 14.51
C PRO A 450 -4.22 -15.71 14.04
N THR A 451 -4.61 -14.97 13.01
CA THR A 451 -5.98 -14.95 12.50
C THR A 451 -6.31 -16.26 11.79
N ALA A 452 -5.41 -16.78 10.94
CA ALA A 452 -5.59 -18.05 10.25
C ALA A 452 -5.74 -19.23 11.23
N VAL A 453 -4.94 -19.28 12.28
CA VAL A 453 -5.00 -20.38 13.26
C VAL A 453 -6.26 -20.28 14.14
N ILE A 454 -6.65 -19.09 14.62
CA ILE A 454 -7.89 -18.90 15.37
C ILE A 454 -9.11 -19.33 14.55
N TYR A 455 -9.15 -18.99 13.27
CA TYR A 455 -10.19 -19.44 12.36
C TYR A 455 -10.19 -20.95 12.16
N GLY A 456 -9.03 -21.54 11.88
CA GLY A 456 -8.88 -22.99 11.76
C GLY A 456 -9.29 -23.77 13.02
N GLN A 457 -9.18 -23.16 14.20
CA GLN A 457 -9.63 -23.73 15.47
C GLN A 457 -11.13 -23.56 15.75
N GLY A 458 -11.91 -22.93 14.85
CA GLY A 458 -13.35 -22.72 15.03
C GLY A 458 -13.69 -21.63 16.06
N MET A 459 -12.75 -20.73 16.33
CA MET A 459 -12.88 -19.61 17.26
C MET A 459 -13.12 -18.28 16.54
N GLY A 460 -13.29 -18.31 15.21
CA GLY A 460 -13.67 -17.13 14.42
C GLY A 460 -14.95 -16.48 14.96
N GLU A 461 -14.91 -15.16 15.15
CA GLU A 461 -15.97 -14.31 15.75
C GLU A 461 -16.32 -14.63 17.23
N LYS A 462 -15.67 -15.61 17.87
CA LYS A 462 -15.86 -15.88 19.32
C LYS A 462 -14.85 -15.13 20.19
N VAL A 463 -13.80 -14.60 19.57
CA VAL A 463 -12.76 -13.79 20.21
C VAL A 463 -12.51 -12.56 19.34
N ALA A 464 -12.02 -11.50 19.97
CA ALA A 464 -11.52 -10.32 19.27
C ALA A 464 -10.00 -10.29 19.31
N LEU A 465 -9.38 -9.78 18.25
CA LEU A 465 -7.95 -9.52 18.14
C LEU A 465 -7.74 -8.02 18.02
N VAL A 466 -6.90 -7.42 18.87
CA VAL A 466 -6.61 -5.98 18.88
C VAL A 466 -5.11 -5.76 18.90
N THR A 467 -4.62 -4.86 18.05
CA THR A 467 -3.20 -4.55 17.93
C THR A 467 -2.93 -3.11 17.52
N ASP A 468 -1.78 -2.58 17.92
CA ASP A 468 -1.19 -1.37 17.36
C ASP A 468 -0.43 -1.63 16.04
N GLY A 469 -0.23 -2.90 15.67
CA GLY A 469 0.26 -3.34 14.36
C GLY A 469 -0.82 -3.40 13.28
N ARG A 470 -0.66 -4.29 12.30
CA ARG A 470 -1.61 -4.46 11.18
C ARG A 470 -2.10 -5.90 11.11
N PHE A 471 -3.34 -6.09 10.69
CA PHE A 471 -3.84 -7.39 10.23
C PHE A 471 -3.90 -7.43 8.72
N SER A 472 -3.61 -8.59 8.14
CA SER A 472 -3.65 -8.72 6.69
C SER A 472 -5.07 -8.58 6.14
N GLY A 473 -5.20 -8.06 4.92
CA GLY A 473 -6.49 -7.93 4.22
C GLY A 473 -7.23 -9.26 3.99
N ALA A 474 -6.53 -10.39 4.11
CA ALA A 474 -7.08 -11.75 4.10
C ALA A 474 -7.79 -12.16 5.41
N THR A 475 -7.62 -11.37 6.47
CA THR A 475 -8.15 -11.66 7.80
C THR A 475 -9.67 -11.62 7.82
N ARG A 476 -10.26 -12.56 8.57
CA ARG A 476 -11.70 -12.60 8.87
C ARG A 476 -11.91 -12.31 10.37
N GLY A 477 -13.11 -11.89 10.74
CA GLY A 477 -13.53 -11.77 12.14
C GLY A 477 -13.24 -10.43 12.78
N ILE A 478 -13.36 -10.37 14.11
CA ILE A 478 -13.21 -9.14 14.89
C ILE A 478 -11.72 -8.85 15.07
N CYS A 479 -11.09 -8.30 14.03
CA CYS A 479 -9.67 -7.98 14.02
C CYS A 479 -9.47 -6.48 13.84
N ILE A 480 -8.91 -5.84 14.86
CA ILE A 480 -8.75 -4.38 14.96
C ILE A 480 -7.25 -4.07 14.96
N GLY A 481 -6.81 -3.37 13.93
CA GLY A 481 -5.41 -2.94 13.79
C GLY A 481 -5.27 -1.43 13.79
N TYR A 482 -4.04 -0.96 13.62
CA TYR A 482 -3.71 0.47 13.51
C TYR A 482 -4.07 1.27 14.75
N LEU A 483 -4.23 0.61 15.89
CA LEU A 483 -4.65 1.26 17.12
C LEU A 483 -3.65 2.33 17.51
N SER A 484 -4.13 3.58 17.50
CA SER A 484 -3.31 4.77 17.66
C SER A 484 -3.82 5.64 18.83
N PRO A 485 -2.92 6.17 19.69
CA PRO A 485 -1.46 5.99 19.67
C PRO A 485 -1.02 4.56 20.03
N GLU A 486 0.10 4.10 19.44
CA GLU A 486 0.65 2.77 19.70
C GLU A 486 1.18 2.61 21.14
N ALA A 487 1.38 1.37 21.59
CA ALA A 487 1.85 1.09 22.95
C ALA A 487 3.26 1.68 23.22
N ALA A 488 4.17 1.58 22.25
CA ALA A 488 5.53 2.10 22.38
C ALA A 488 5.60 3.64 22.43
N ALA A 489 4.54 4.33 22.02
CA ALA A 489 4.39 5.78 22.16
C ALA A 489 3.69 6.18 23.47
N GLY A 490 3.44 5.24 24.38
CA GLY A 490 2.72 5.47 25.63
C GLY A 490 1.19 5.53 25.47
N GLY A 491 0.67 5.04 24.35
CA GLY A 491 -0.77 4.99 24.11
C GLY A 491 -1.52 4.07 25.09
N PRO A 492 -2.87 4.18 25.17
CA PRO A 492 -3.69 3.42 26.13
C PRO A 492 -3.50 1.90 26.05
N LEU A 493 -3.17 1.35 24.87
CA LEU A 493 -2.87 -0.07 24.70
C LEU A 493 -1.73 -0.58 25.59
N ALA A 494 -0.75 0.26 25.91
CA ALA A 494 0.35 -0.08 26.82
C ALA A 494 -0.10 -0.25 28.27
N LEU A 495 -1.28 0.27 28.63
CA LEU A 495 -1.82 0.25 29.98
C LEU A 495 -2.70 -0.97 30.25
N VAL A 496 -3.12 -1.69 29.21
CA VAL A 496 -3.97 -2.89 29.34
C VAL A 496 -3.24 -4.00 30.10
N ARG A 497 -3.97 -4.68 30.98
CA ARG A 497 -3.54 -5.86 31.75
C ARG A 497 -4.52 -7.01 31.54
N ASP A 498 -4.06 -8.23 31.79
CA ASP A 498 -4.93 -9.41 31.77
C ASP A 498 -6.15 -9.23 32.68
N GLY A 499 -7.32 -9.58 32.16
CA GLY A 499 -8.59 -9.51 32.88
C GLY A 499 -9.32 -8.16 32.79
N ASP A 500 -8.68 -7.09 32.31
CA ASP A 500 -9.39 -5.81 32.08
C ASP A 500 -10.53 -6.02 31.07
N ILE A 501 -11.70 -5.43 31.30
CA ILE A 501 -12.81 -5.54 30.36
C ILE A 501 -12.63 -4.55 29.21
N ILE A 502 -12.74 -5.04 27.98
CA ILE A 502 -12.72 -4.23 26.76
C ILE A 502 -14.05 -4.39 26.05
N ARG A 503 -14.66 -3.26 25.70
CA ARG A 503 -15.90 -3.19 24.92
C ARG A 503 -15.60 -2.68 23.52
N ILE A 504 -16.00 -3.46 22.51
CA ILE A 504 -15.92 -3.14 21.10
C ILE A 504 -17.34 -3.02 20.56
N ASP A 505 -17.69 -1.85 20.06
CA ASP A 505 -18.96 -1.58 19.37
C ASP A 505 -18.65 -1.14 17.94
N ALA A 506 -18.70 -2.09 17.00
CA ALA A 506 -18.57 -1.86 15.56
C ALA A 506 -19.93 -1.68 14.86
N ALA A 507 -21.00 -1.46 15.63
CA ALA A 507 -22.33 -1.15 15.11
C ALA A 507 -22.50 0.39 14.99
N GLN A 508 -23.45 0.96 15.72
CA GLN A 508 -23.70 2.40 15.73
C GLN A 508 -22.68 3.16 16.58
N GLY A 509 -22.18 2.54 17.67
CA GLY A 509 -21.27 3.22 18.58
C GLY A 509 -19.93 3.57 17.94
N ARG A 510 -19.39 2.65 17.12
CA ARG A 510 -18.04 2.76 16.52
C ARG A 510 -16.98 3.04 17.58
N ARG A 511 -17.11 2.34 18.72
CA ARG A 511 -16.29 2.54 19.90
C ARG A 511 -15.38 1.36 20.21
N ILE A 512 -14.23 1.65 20.78
CA ILE A 512 -13.39 0.69 21.48
C ILE A 512 -12.96 1.31 22.81
N ASP A 513 -13.49 0.77 23.90
CA ASP A 513 -13.29 1.33 25.25
C ASP A 513 -12.69 0.27 26.20
N LEU A 514 -11.69 0.71 26.97
CA LEU A 514 -11.10 0.00 28.10
C LEU A 514 -11.89 0.40 29.36
N MET A 515 -12.56 -0.58 29.97
CA MET A 515 -13.47 -0.38 31.09
C MET A 515 -12.71 -0.40 32.43
N VAL A 516 -11.78 0.54 32.57
CA VAL A 516 -10.94 0.73 33.77
C VAL A 516 -11.04 2.19 34.21
N ASP A 517 -11.13 2.43 35.51
CA ASP A 517 -11.20 3.78 36.06
C ASP A 517 -9.96 4.61 35.71
N GLU A 518 -10.16 5.89 35.36
CA GLU A 518 -9.07 6.78 34.95
C GLU A 518 -7.97 6.89 36.02
N ALA A 519 -8.33 6.88 37.31
CA ALA A 519 -7.36 6.91 38.41
C ALA A 519 -6.43 5.68 38.45
N GLU A 520 -6.89 4.51 37.99
CA GLU A 520 -6.01 3.34 37.80
C GLU A 520 -5.16 3.50 36.54
N LEU A 521 -5.72 4.01 35.45
CA LEU A 521 -4.96 4.27 34.22
C LEU A 521 -3.82 5.27 34.45
N ASP A 522 -4.04 6.32 35.24
CA ASP A 522 -3.02 7.29 35.65
C ASP A 522 -1.87 6.61 36.43
N ARG A 523 -2.20 5.72 37.37
CA ARG A 523 -1.19 4.93 38.10
C ARG A 523 -0.37 4.05 37.16
N ARG A 524 -1.03 3.39 36.21
CA ARG A 524 -0.36 2.55 35.20
C ARG A 524 0.55 3.36 34.29
N ARG A 525 0.12 4.57 33.90
CA ARG A 525 0.88 5.48 33.04
C ARG A 525 2.17 5.95 33.73
N ALA A 526 2.09 6.29 35.02
CA ALA A 526 3.27 6.63 35.82
C ALA A 526 4.27 5.47 35.92
N ALA A 527 3.79 4.24 36.10
CA ALA A 527 4.64 3.05 36.16
C ALA A 527 5.31 2.71 34.81
N LEU A 528 4.61 2.94 33.69
CA LEU A 528 5.13 2.68 32.35
C LEU A 528 6.32 3.59 32.00
N ALA A 529 6.26 4.87 32.38
CA ALA A 529 7.30 5.86 32.11
C ALA A 529 8.67 5.51 32.72
N ALA A 530 8.70 4.61 33.71
CA ALA A 530 9.95 4.16 34.35
C ALA A 530 10.69 3.05 33.57
N ARG A 531 10.09 2.47 32.52
CA ARG A 531 10.73 1.37 31.76
C ARG A 531 11.84 1.89 30.85
N PRO A 532 13.02 1.24 30.81
CA PRO A 532 14.09 1.65 29.91
C PRO A 532 13.68 1.44 28.44
N PRO A 533 14.09 2.31 27.53
CA PRO A 533 13.82 2.14 26.11
C PRO A 533 14.53 0.89 25.58
N ARG A 534 13.89 0.18 24.65
CA ARG A 534 14.52 -0.95 23.97
C ARG A 534 15.68 -0.46 23.10
N ARG A 535 16.84 -1.12 23.21
CA ARG A 535 17.98 -0.86 22.33
C ARG A 535 17.72 -1.47 20.95
N LEU A 536 17.61 -0.61 19.94
CA LEU A 536 17.53 -0.99 18.52
C LEU A 536 18.89 -0.81 17.85
N ALA A 537 19.02 -1.27 16.61
CA ALA A 537 20.21 -1.05 15.80
C ALA A 537 19.87 -0.82 14.32
N GLY A 538 20.71 -0.06 13.64
CA GLY A 538 20.67 0.08 12.18
C GLY A 538 19.39 0.72 11.67
N ALA A 539 18.77 0.13 10.63
CA ALA A 539 17.56 0.68 10.02
C ALA A 539 16.39 0.78 11.02
N HIS A 540 16.28 -0.18 11.93
CA HIS A 540 15.22 -0.24 12.94
C HIS A 540 15.30 0.92 13.94
N GLU A 541 16.51 1.25 14.37
CA GLU A 541 16.77 2.38 15.26
C GLU A 541 16.40 3.71 14.60
N LYS A 542 16.89 3.93 13.37
CA LYS A 542 16.60 5.16 12.60
C LYS A 542 15.10 5.32 12.37
N TYR A 543 14.42 4.27 11.92
CA TYR A 543 12.98 4.30 11.68
C TYR A 543 12.19 4.59 12.96
N ALA A 544 12.45 3.87 14.05
CA ALA A 544 11.71 4.07 15.31
C ALA A 544 11.92 5.47 15.91
N ALA A 545 13.09 6.08 15.69
CA ALA A 545 13.38 7.44 16.13
C ALA A 545 12.59 8.52 15.36
N GLN A 546 12.24 8.26 14.10
CA GLN A 546 11.67 9.25 13.18
C GLN A 546 10.18 9.04 12.87
N VAL A 547 9.71 7.80 12.91
CA VAL A 547 8.38 7.45 12.45
C VAL A 547 7.28 8.09 13.30
N GLN A 548 6.26 8.61 12.63
CA GLN A 548 5.07 9.21 13.22
C GLN A 548 3.94 8.17 13.38
N SER A 549 2.82 8.61 13.98
CA SER A 549 1.65 7.75 14.19
C SER A 549 1.11 7.16 12.88
N ALA A 550 0.54 5.95 12.95
CA ALA A 550 -0.18 5.36 11.83
C ALA A 550 -1.40 6.21 11.42
N TYR A 551 -1.95 7.00 12.34
CA TYR A 551 -2.98 8.02 12.09
C TYR A 551 -2.59 9.01 10.98
N LEU A 552 -1.29 9.32 10.88
CA LEU A 552 -0.69 10.23 9.90
C LEU A 552 -0.02 9.49 8.72
N GLY A 553 -0.25 8.19 8.58
CA GLY A 553 0.37 7.38 7.53
C GLY A 553 1.73 6.77 7.90
N ALA A 554 2.17 6.85 9.16
CA ALA A 554 3.47 6.31 9.62
C ALA A 554 4.67 6.84 8.81
N VAL A 555 4.70 8.15 8.57
CA VAL A 555 5.75 8.87 7.82
C VAL A 555 6.98 9.14 8.70
N THR A 556 8.15 9.37 8.08
CA THR A 556 9.44 9.52 8.79
C THR A 556 10.08 10.91 8.72
N HIS A 557 9.39 11.90 8.15
CA HIS A 557 9.85 13.30 8.10
C HIS A 557 8.65 14.26 8.16
N SER A 558 8.89 15.57 8.10
CA SER A 558 7.88 16.62 8.30
C SER A 558 6.94 16.88 7.12
N GLY A 559 7.14 16.25 5.95
CA GLY A 559 6.33 16.47 4.75
C GLY A 559 6.69 17.77 4.00
N ALA A 560 5.96 18.06 2.92
CA ALA A 560 6.03 19.31 2.15
C ALA A 560 7.45 19.81 1.82
N VAL A 561 8.30 18.94 1.26
CA VAL A 561 9.72 19.29 1.02
C VAL A 561 9.83 20.28 -0.15
N ASP A 562 10.53 21.40 0.06
CA ASP A 562 10.93 22.31 -1.00
C ASP A 562 12.22 21.82 -1.67
N TRP A 563 12.21 21.80 -3.00
CA TRP A 563 13.38 21.45 -3.80
C TRP A 563 14.03 22.73 -4.33
N PRO A 564 15.20 23.17 -3.83
CA PRO A 564 15.93 24.26 -4.44
C PRO A 564 16.37 23.83 -5.84
N VAL A 565 15.90 24.55 -6.86
CA VAL A 565 16.40 24.37 -8.23
C VAL A 565 17.65 25.21 -8.36
N GLU A 566 18.81 24.57 -8.34
CA GLU A 566 20.06 25.23 -8.70
C GLU A 566 20.02 25.59 -10.18
N GLU A 567 20.25 26.88 -10.50
CA GLU A 567 20.37 27.31 -11.88
C GLU A 567 21.74 26.90 -12.42
N ALA A 568 21.79 26.38 -13.64
CA ALA A 568 23.05 26.21 -14.33
C ALA A 568 23.74 27.59 -14.44
N PRO A 569 25.05 27.68 -14.19
CA PRO A 569 25.78 28.94 -14.34
C PRO A 569 25.64 29.44 -15.78
N GLU A 570 25.42 30.77 -15.94
CA GLU A 570 25.31 31.45 -17.24
C GLU A 570 26.52 31.23 -18.16
#